data_AF-A0A813LTK2-F1
#
_entry.id   AF-A0A813LTK2-F1
#
_cell.length_a   1.000
_cell.length_b   1.000
_cell.length_c   1.000
_cell.angle_alpha   90.00
_cell.angle_beta   90.00
_cell.angle_gamma   90.00
#
_symmetry.space_group_name_H-M   'P 1'
#
loop_
_entity.id
_entity.type
_entity.pdbx_description
1 polymer ?
#
loop_
_entity_poly.entity_id
_entity_poly.type
_entity_poly.pdbx_seq_one_letter_code
_entity_poly.pdbx_strand_id
1 'polypeptide(L)'
;MEAFPSGSPPWAGLPKLTPARARAMLADLLLGFSSKSFQRKLDVLVSAQISIGLQDLFHVPGRKELALTVQREVLPRYGFDGSESGVAQMVKVMQPLLAVDPRLADQSEAIKQKLKLSSKAGSESDSSEDEMPNGHKRLKREKAVALQNTLLAEYSGPEFQMKLRTLIRKGPENRDELKRLVRDIQMAVLPRYGFPASDTGINAMKEAFEEWHWDNEVRNLSRAIEEQLTVCMNDAIAERTGISSSTANCKELQTPPTSAAHSSASSASAQHQERERSDSWKPEVAVAGEDQSRIISKAETVQLLRELLVGFSSTTFQWKMSLLKKGIPGEGFCLDGSEELALSVQREVLPRYGFKGTRRGVVAMICECSRYARDQEVIDLHNAINEQLGMDLAARQRFWKRLGNATSRA
;
A
#
# COMPACT_ATOMS: atom_id res chain seq x y z
N MET A 1 -33.97 1.30 -28.60
CA MET A 1 -33.75 0.71 -27.26
C MET A 1 -32.54 -0.20 -27.37
N GLU A 2 -31.36 0.34 -27.11
CA GLU A 2 -30.12 -0.43 -27.10
C GLU A 2 -30.03 -1.17 -25.75
N ALA A 3 -29.91 -2.49 -25.81
CA ALA A 3 -29.80 -3.33 -24.63
C ALA A 3 -28.44 -3.05 -23.96
N PHE A 4 -28.46 -2.58 -22.72
CA PHE A 4 -27.25 -2.49 -21.91
C PHE A 4 -26.65 -3.90 -21.78
N PRO A 5 -25.35 -4.09 -22.08
CA PRO A 5 -24.70 -5.38 -21.90
C PRO A 5 -24.82 -5.73 -20.42
N SER A 6 -25.44 -6.88 -20.12
CA SER A 6 -25.52 -7.42 -18.76
C SER A 6 -24.10 -7.61 -18.26
N GLY A 7 -23.60 -6.62 -17.52
CA GLY A 7 -22.27 -6.65 -16.93
C GLY A 7 -22.22 -7.83 -16.00
N SER A 8 -21.47 -8.86 -16.39
CA SER A 8 -21.10 -9.95 -15.50
C SER A 8 -20.59 -9.32 -14.21
N PRO A 9 -20.99 -9.81 -13.02
CA PRO A 9 -20.52 -9.24 -11.77
C PRO A 9 -18.99 -9.14 -11.81
N PRO A 10 -18.38 -8.05 -11.34
CA PRO A 10 -16.92 -7.83 -11.46
C PRO A 10 -16.07 -8.92 -10.79
N TRP A 11 -16.68 -9.86 -10.09
CA TRP A 11 -16.06 -11.03 -9.47
C TRP A 11 -16.19 -12.32 -10.29
N ALA A 12 -16.93 -12.34 -11.41
CA ALA A 12 -17.17 -13.54 -12.24
C ALA A 12 -15.89 -14.09 -12.92
N GLY A 13 -14.78 -13.34 -12.88
CA GLY A 13 -13.47 -13.78 -13.34
C GLY A 13 -12.47 -14.15 -12.23
N LEU A 14 -12.90 -14.20 -10.95
CA LEU A 14 -11.96 -14.52 -9.87
C LEU A 14 -11.53 -16.00 -9.92
N PRO A 15 -10.24 -16.29 -9.68
CA PRO A 15 -9.75 -17.67 -9.61
C PRO A 15 -10.53 -18.47 -8.57
N LYS A 16 -11.07 -19.62 -8.98
CA LYS A 16 -11.67 -20.58 -8.04
C LYS A 16 -10.56 -21.24 -7.22
N LEU A 17 -10.50 -20.89 -5.94
CA LEU A 17 -9.51 -21.43 -5.01
C LEU A 17 -10.14 -22.56 -4.19
N THR A 18 -9.69 -23.79 -4.41
CA THR A 18 -10.10 -24.94 -3.58
C THR A 18 -9.32 -24.92 -2.24
N PRO A 19 -9.79 -25.57 -1.17
CA PRO A 19 -9.05 -25.63 0.10
C PRO A 19 -7.64 -26.20 -0.04
N ALA A 20 -7.44 -27.20 -0.90
CA ALA A 20 -6.11 -27.76 -1.18
C ALA A 20 -5.19 -26.73 -1.87
N ARG A 21 -5.72 -25.98 -2.85
CA ARG A 21 -4.97 -24.95 -3.57
C ARG A 21 -4.67 -23.74 -2.67
N ALA A 22 -5.59 -23.38 -1.78
CA ALA A 22 -5.39 -22.37 -0.75
C ALA A 22 -4.24 -22.74 0.20
N ARG A 23 -4.21 -23.99 0.69
CA ARG A 23 -3.13 -24.48 1.56
C ARG A 23 -1.76 -24.43 0.89
N ALA A 24 -1.69 -24.83 -0.39
CA ALA A 24 -0.47 -24.75 -1.17
C ALA A 24 0.01 -23.29 -1.32
N MET A 25 -0.91 -22.37 -1.64
CA MET A 25 -0.60 -20.94 -1.74
C MET A 25 -0.09 -20.36 -0.43
N LEU A 26 -0.75 -20.64 0.71
CA LEU A 26 -0.28 -20.17 2.01
C LEU A 26 1.07 -20.79 2.40
N ALA A 27 1.33 -22.05 2.03
CA ALA A 27 2.63 -22.67 2.26
C ALA A 27 3.76 -21.98 1.47
N ASP A 28 3.53 -21.66 0.19
CA ASP A 28 4.50 -20.94 -0.65
C ASP A 28 4.76 -19.51 -0.13
N LEU A 29 3.71 -18.79 0.26
CA LEU A 29 3.82 -17.47 0.88
C LEU A 29 4.61 -17.55 2.19
N LEU A 30 4.29 -18.51 3.05
CA LEU A 30 4.98 -18.71 4.32
C LEU A 30 6.46 -19.04 4.11
N LEU A 31 6.80 -19.86 3.10
CA LEU A 31 8.18 -20.18 2.74
C LEU A 31 8.93 -18.92 2.30
N GLY A 32 8.35 -18.12 1.39
CA GLY A 32 8.96 -16.88 0.92
C GLY A 32 9.18 -15.86 2.04
N PHE A 33 8.17 -15.64 2.88
CA PHE A 33 8.28 -14.76 4.04
C PHE A 33 9.22 -15.29 5.12
N SER A 34 9.39 -16.61 5.25
CA SER A 34 10.34 -17.21 6.20
C SER A 34 11.79 -17.20 5.72
N SER A 35 12.06 -16.78 4.48
CA SER A 35 13.42 -16.73 3.95
C SER A 35 14.32 -15.77 4.76
N LYS A 36 15.58 -16.16 4.98
CA LYS A 36 16.53 -15.37 5.77
C LYS A 36 16.75 -13.98 5.18
N SER A 37 16.78 -13.86 3.85
CA SER A 37 16.95 -12.58 3.15
C SER A 37 15.76 -11.66 3.35
N PHE A 38 14.53 -12.17 3.29
CA PHE A 38 13.32 -11.41 3.57
C PHE A 38 13.29 -10.94 5.03
N GLN A 39 13.51 -11.85 5.98
CA GLN A 39 13.46 -11.53 7.41
C GLN A 39 14.51 -10.48 7.79
N ARG A 40 15.74 -10.57 7.27
CA ARG A 40 16.76 -9.51 7.47
C ARG A 40 16.31 -8.14 6.98
N LYS A 41 15.70 -8.06 5.79
CA LYS A 41 15.18 -6.78 5.26
C LYS A 41 14.03 -6.25 6.12
N LEU A 42 13.13 -7.13 6.56
CA LEU A 42 12.02 -6.76 7.45
C LEU A 42 12.54 -6.30 8.82
N ASP A 43 13.58 -6.94 9.35
CA ASP A 43 14.24 -6.54 10.61
C ASP A 43 14.80 -5.12 10.49
N VAL A 44 15.52 -4.80 9.41
CA VAL A 44 16.05 -3.44 9.15
C VAL A 44 14.93 -2.40 9.17
N LEU A 45 13.83 -2.65 8.45
CA LEU A 45 12.69 -1.74 8.41
C LEU A 45 12.06 -1.54 9.79
N VAL A 46 11.89 -2.62 10.56
CA VAL A 46 11.32 -2.57 11.91
C VAL A 46 12.26 -1.85 12.89
N SER A 47 13.55 -2.13 12.84
CA SER A 47 14.55 -1.46 13.68
C SER A 47 14.63 0.03 13.37
N ALA A 48 14.56 0.44 12.10
CA ALA A 48 14.53 1.84 11.72
C ALA A 48 13.30 2.57 12.31
N GLN A 49 12.12 1.95 12.25
CA GLN A 49 10.90 2.50 12.84
C GLN A 49 11.01 2.69 14.36
N ILE A 50 11.56 1.69 15.06
CA ILE A 50 11.76 1.73 16.52
C ILE A 50 12.73 2.87 16.89
N SER A 51 13.80 3.08 16.11
CA SER A 51 14.77 4.16 16.34
C SER A 51 14.17 5.57 16.23
N ILE A 52 13.06 5.73 15.49
CA ILE A 52 12.34 7.00 15.35
C ILE A 52 11.35 7.21 16.53
N GLY A 53 11.24 6.24 17.45
CA GLY A 53 10.32 6.31 18.59
C GLY A 53 8.86 5.99 18.24
N LEU A 54 8.59 5.53 17.03
CA LEU A 54 7.25 5.08 16.63
C LEU A 54 7.03 3.65 17.12
N GLN A 55 6.17 3.50 18.13
CA GLN A 55 5.83 2.19 18.69
C GLN A 55 4.85 1.40 17.81
N ASP A 56 4.23 2.05 16.81
CA ASP A 56 3.32 1.39 15.88
C ASP A 56 4.10 0.48 14.92
N LEU A 57 4.22 -0.78 15.32
CA LEU A 57 4.79 -1.84 14.50
C LEU A 57 3.84 -2.31 13.39
N PHE A 58 2.59 -1.84 13.29
CA PHE A 58 1.70 -2.20 12.19
C PHE A 58 2.03 -1.42 10.92
N HIS A 59 2.35 -0.13 11.07
CA HIS A 59 2.70 0.75 9.97
C HIS A 59 4.21 0.98 9.88
N VAL A 60 4.92 -0.04 9.43
CA VAL A 60 6.33 0.10 9.04
C VAL A 60 6.40 0.47 7.55
N PRO A 61 6.87 1.67 7.20
CA PRO A 61 7.07 2.07 5.81
C PRO A 61 7.94 1.06 5.05
N GLY A 62 7.60 0.74 3.81
CA GLY A 62 8.35 -0.22 2.99
C GLY A 62 8.01 -1.69 3.25
N ARG A 63 7.31 -2.03 4.34
CA ARG A 63 6.94 -3.43 4.63
C ARG A 63 6.04 -4.01 3.55
N LYS A 64 5.07 -3.22 3.08
CA LYS A 64 4.11 -3.64 2.06
C LYS A 64 4.82 -3.93 0.74
N GLU A 65 5.72 -3.05 0.33
CA GLU A 65 6.54 -3.19 -0.87
C GLU A 65 7.46 -4.41 -0.78
N LEU A 66 8.06 -4.63 0.39
CA LEU A 66 8.85 -5.84 0.67
C LEU A 66 7.97 -7.10 0.58
N ALA A 67 6.79 -7.13 1.19
CA ALA A 67 5.86 -8.27 1.11
C ALA A 67 5.42 -8.55 -0.34
N LEU A 68 5.20 -7.50 -1.14
CA LEU A 68 4.87 -7.62 -2.56
C LEU A 68 5.97 -8.31 -3.38
N THR A 69 7.24 -8.26 -2.97
CA THR A 69 8.31 -9.00 -3.69
C THR A 69 8.06 -10.50 -3.70
N VAL A 70 7.63 -11.07 -2.56
CA VAL A 70 7.27 -12.49 -2.47
C VAL A 70 5.94 -12.75 -3.16
N GLN A 71 4.94 -11.87 -2.94
CA GLN A 71 3.61 -12.06 -3.51
C GLN A 71 3.62 -12.00 -5.05
N ARG A 72 4.49 -11.18 -5.67
CA ARG A 72 4.66 -11.12 -7.13
C ARG A 72 5.10 -12.43 -7.76
N GLU A 73 5.88 -13.23 -7.04
CA GLU A 73 6.36 -14.52 -7.52
C GLU A 73 5.35 -15.65 -7.26
N VAL A 74 4.62 -15.57 -6.14
CA VAL A 74 3.72 -16.63 -5.68
C VAL A 74 2.32 -16.48 -6.27
N LEU A 75 1.70 -15.30 -6.18
CA LEU A 75 0.29 -15.09 -6.53
C LEU A 75 -0.08 -15.48 -7.98
N PRO A 76 0.73 -15.17 -9.01
CA PRO A 76 0.42 -15.56 -10.38
C PRO A 76 0.26 -17.07 -10.59
N ARG A 77 0.96 -17.91 -9.82
CA ARG A 77 0.83 -19.38 -9.86
C ARG A 77 -0.56 -19.86 -9.43
N TYR A 78 -1.24 -19.04 -8.64
CA TYR A 78 -2.57 -19.31 -8.11
C TYR A 78 -3.68 -18.55 -8.85
N GLY A 79 -3.33 -17.83 -9.91
CA GLY A 79 -4.26 -17.07 -10.76
C GLY A 79 -4.54 -15.65 -10.27
N PHE A 80 -3.86 -15.20 -9.22
CA PHE A 80 -3.99 -13.82 -8.74
C PHE A 80 -2.88 -12.96 -9.34
N ASP A 81 -3.18 -11.69 -9.60
CA ASP A 81 -2.15 -10.75 -10.04
C ASP A 81 -1.10 -10.52 -8.94
N GLY A 82 0.16 -10.25 -9.33
CA GLY A 82 1.25 -9.95 -8.39
C GLY A 82 1.17 -8.54 -7.78
N SER A 83 0.05 -7.84 -7.94
CA SER A 83 -0.17 -6.48 -7.46
C SER A 83 -0.96 -6.45 -6.16
N GLU A 84 -1.11 -5.24 -5.60
CA GLU A 84 -1.98 -5.00 -4.45
C GLU A 84 -3.43 -5.38 -4.71
N SER A 85 -3.91 -5.18 -5.94
CA SER A 85 -5.25 -5.59 -6.36
C SER A 85 -5.39 -7.12 -6.29
N GLY A 86 -4.38 -7.85 -6.77
CA GLY A 86 -4.36 -9.31 -6.68
C GLY A 86 -4.31 -9.82 -5.24
N VAL A 87 -3.56 -9.15 -4.35
CA VAL A 87 -3.58 -9.44 -2.90
C VAL A 87 -4.97 -9.23 -2.31
N ALA A 88 -5.65 -8.12 -2.62
CA ALA A 88 -7.00 -7.85 -2.13
C ALA A 88 -8.02 -8.90 -2.63
N GLN A 89 -7.92 -9.31 -3.90
CA GLN A 89 -8.72 -10.39 -4.47
C GLN A 89 -8.44 -11.73 -3.78
N MET A 90 -7.17 -12.06 -3.55
CA MET A 90 -6.75 -13.26 -2.83
C MET A 90 -7.34 -13.30 -1.42
N VAL A 91 -7.23 -12.22 -0.65
CA VAL A 91 -7.80 -12.13 0.71
C VAL A 91 -9.31 -12.33 0.68
N LYS A 92 -10.01 -11.70 -0.27
CA LYS A 92 -11.47 -11.84 -0.42
C LYS A 92 -11.90 -13.28 -0.70
N VAL A 93 -11.18 -13.99 -1.57
CA VAL A 93 -11.46 -15.40 -1.90
C VAL A 93 -11.09 -16.34 -0.75
N MET A 94 -10.02 -16.01 0.00
CA MET A 94 -9.56 -16.80 1.14
C MET A 94 -10.47 -16.72 2.36
N GLN A 95 -11.14 -15.59 2.58
CA GLN A 95 -11.95 -15.34 3.79
C GLN A 95 -12.98 -16.44 4.10
N PRO A 96 -13.86 -16.88 3.17
CA PRO A 96 -14.79 -17.96 3.47
C PRO A 96 -14.09 -19.30 3.72
N LEU A 97 -12.91 -19.54 3.12
CA LEU A 97 -12.15 -20.79 3.34
C LEU A 97 -11.51 -20.83 4.74
N LEU A 98 -11.02 -19.69 5.23
CA LEU A 98 -10.45 -19.57 6.58
C LEU A 98 -11.48 -19.85 7.68
N ALA A 99 -12.76 -19.54 7.43
CA ALA A 99 -13.84 -19.83 8.37
C ALA A 99 -14.19 -21.33 8.46
N VAL A 100 -13.93 -22.09 7.40
CA VAL A 100 -14.31 -23.51 7.29
C VAL A 100 -13.16 -24.45 7.65
N ASP A 101 -11.91 -24.10 7.31
CA ASP A 101 -10.72 -24.94 7.55
C ASP A 101 -9.76 -24.28 8.56
N PRO A 102 -9.74 -24.75 9.83
CA PRO A 102 -8.86 -24.22 10.88
C PRO A 102 -7.37 -24.23 10.50
N ARG A 103 -6.93 -25.20 9.69
CA ARG A 103 -5.51 -25.30 9.30
C ARG A 103 -5.08 -24.14 8.40
N LEU A 104 -6.01 -23.62 7.57
CA LEU A 104 -5.76 -22.41 6.79
C LEU A 104 -5.62 -21.18 7.70
N ALA A 105 -6.43 -21.12 8.78
CA ALA A 105 -6.34 -20.04 9.76
C ALA A 105 -4.97 -20.05 10.47
N ASP A 106 -4.49 -21.22 10.89
CA ASP A 106 -3.17 -21.38 11.52
C ASP A 106 -2.04 -20.93 10.58
N GLN A 107 -2.09 -21.33 9.30
CA GLN A 107 -1.11 -20.89 8.30
C GLN A 107 -1.16 -19.38 8.04
N SER A 108 -2.37 -18.82 7.97
CA SER A 108 -2.55 -17.37 7.82
C SER A 108 -1.97 -16.62 9.01
N GLU A 109 -2.12 -17.14 10.23
CA GLU A 109 -1.56 -16.54 11.43
C GLU A 109 -0.04 -16.65 11.46
N ALA A 110 0.52 -17.81 11.08
CA ALA A 110 1.96 -17.97 10.91
C ALA A 110 2.55 -16.95 9.91
N ILE A 111 1.85 -16.66 8.81
CA ILE A 111 2.25 -15.61 7.86
C ILE A 111 2.23 -14.23 8.53
N LYS A 112 1.18 -13.90 9.29
CA LYS A 112 1.13 -12.61 10.01
C LYS A 112 2.28 -12.48 11.01
N GLN A 113 2.62 -13.55 11.72
CA GLN A 113 3.78 -13.57 12.61
C GLN A 113 5.09 -13.33 11.85
N LYS A 114 5.29 -13.98 10.70
CA LYS A 114 6.47 -13.75 9.85
C LYS A 114 6.55 -12.34 9.28
N LEU A 115 5.40 -11.70 9.06
CA LEU A 115 5.31 -10.31 8.64
C LEU A 115 5.37 -9.32 9.82
N LYS A 116 5.48 -9.81 11.06
CA LYS A 116 5.42 -9.02 12.29
C LYS A 116 4.16 -8.15 12.38
N LEU A 117 3.05 -8.69 11.87
CA LEU A 117 1.71 -8.10 11.93
C LEU A 117 0.90 -8.64 13.11
N SER A 118 1.32 -9.75 13.71
CA SER A 118 0.69 -10.20 14.96
C SER A 118 1.00 -9.14 16.01
N SER A 119 -0.07 -8.53 16.54
CA SER A 119 0.02 -7.85 17.82
C SER A 119 0.65 -8.84 18.80
N LYS A 120 1.44 -8.35 19.73
CA LYS A 120 2.00 -9.15 20.82
C LYS A 120 0.85 -9.55 21.77
N ALA A 121 -0.12 -10.31 21.28
CA ALA A 121 -1.17 -10.97 22.04
C ALA A 121 -0.56 -12.27 22.55
N GLY A 122 -0.16 -12.29 23.81
CA GLY A 122 0.42 -13.48 24.42
C GLY A 122 1.58 -13.24 25.39
N SER A 123 1.80 -12.01 25.86
CA SER A 123 2.29 -11.86 27.23
C SER A 123 1.07 -11.77 28.13
N GLU A 124 0.41 -12.91 28.36
CA GLU A 124 -0.50 -13.14 29.48
C GLU A 124 0.30 -13.11 30.80
N SER A 125 0.98 -11.99 31.07
CA SER A 125 1.30 -11.65 32.45
C SER A 125 0.03 -10.98 32.98
N ASP A 126 -0.78 -11.85 33.57
CA ASP A 126 -1.85 -11.51 34.49
C ASP A 126 -1.41 -10.36 35.42
N SER A 127 -2.34 -9.45 35.70
CA SER A 127 -2.22 -8.41 36.74
C SER A 127 -1.21 -7.27 36.53
N SER A 128 -1.48 -6.37 35.58
CA SER A 128 -1.35 -4.92 35.85
C SER A 128 -2.22 -4.14 34.89
N GLU A 129 -3.12 -3.31 35.41
CA GLU A 129 -3.84 -2.31 34.62
C GLU A 129 -2.80 -1.34 34.02
N ASP A 130 -2.30 -1.66 32.84
CA ASP A 130 -1.31 -0.87 32.12
C ASP A 130 -2.03 0.38 31.58
N GLU A 131 -2.06 1.42 32.41
CA GLU A 131 -2.53 2.74 32.03
C GLU A 131 -1.58 3.29 30.96
N MET A 132 -2.12 3.59 29.78
CA MET A 132 -1.42 4.43 28.80
C MET A 132 -1.02 5.74 29.47
N PRO A 133 0.09 6.38 29.07
CA PRO A 133 0.56 7.65 29.66
C PRO A 133 -0.44 8.81 29.61
N ASN A 134 -1.55 8.67 28.85
CA ASN A 134 -2.68 9.61 28.82
C ASN A 134 -3.88 9.20 29.73
N GLY A 135 -3.74 8.17 30.57
CA GLY A 135 -4.79 7.70 31.49
C GLY A 135 -5.99 7.03 30.81
N HIS A 136 -5.94 6.79 29.50
CA HIS A 136 -7.02 6.14 28.76
C HIS A 136 -6.81 4.62 28.73
N LYS A 137 -7.79 3.87 29.28
CA LYS A 137 -7.79 2.40 29.23
C LYS A 137 -7.88 1.95 27.78
N ARG A 138 -6.98 1.07 27.36
CA ARG A 138 -6.97 0.48 26.01
C ARG A 138 -8.31 -0.19 25.71
N LEU A 139 -8.93 0.17 24.58
CA LEU A 139 -10.24 -0.34 24.19
C LEU A 139 -10.12 -1.81 23.77
N LYS A 140 -10.64 -2.73 24.60
CA LYS A 140 -10.69 -4.18 24.26
C LYS A 140 -11.58 -4.41 23.04
N ARG A 141 -11.32 -5.49 22.29
CA ARG A 141 -12.05 -5.85 21.06
C ARG A 141 -13.56 -5.85 21.26
N GLU A 142 -14.03 -6.50 22.32
CA GLU A 142 -15.46 -6.65 22.61
C GLU A 142 -16.11 -5.28 22.88
N LYS A 143 -15.38 -4.38 23.55
CA LYS A 143 -15.84 -3.01 23.80
C LYS A 143 -15.83 -2.17 22.53
N ALA A 144 -14.86 -2.36 21.64
CA ALA A 144 -14.79 -1.67 20.35
C ALA A 144 -16.01 -2.03 19.47
N VAL A 145 -16.32 -3.32 19.35
CA VAL A 145 -17.50 -3.82 18.63
C VAL A 145 -18.80 -3.32 19.27
N ALA A 146 -18.92 -3.37 20.61
CA ALA A 146 -20.10 -2.88 21.31
C ALA A 146 -20.32 -1.36 21.13
N LEU A 147 -19.24 -0.57 21.19
CA LEU A 147 -19.26 0.87 20.95
C LEU A 147 -19.75 1.20 19.54
N GLN A 148 -19.22 0.53 18.51
CA GLN A 148 -19.67 0.76 17.14
C GLN A 148 -21.11 0.33 16.90
N ASN A 149 -21.54 -0.82 17.45
CA ASN A 149 -22.94 -1.22 17.37
C ASN A 149 -23.88 -0.20 18.04
N THR A 150 -23.46 0.37 19.16
CA THR A 150 -24.24 1.43 19.84
C THR A 150 -24.33 2.68 18.97
N LEU A 151 -23.21 3.15 18.42
CA LEU A 151 -23.20 4.29 17.50
C LEU A 151 -24.07 4.03 16.26
N LEU A 152 -23.96 2.84 15.68
CA LEU A 152 -24.77 2.44 14.53
C LEU A 152 -26.26 2.45 14.86
N ALA A 153 -26.66 1.94 16.03
CA ALA A 153 -28.06 1.95 16.48
C ALA A 153 -28.59 3.39 16.67
N GLU A 154 -27.82 4.27 17.32
CA GLU A 154 -28.19 5.68 17.51
C GLU A 154 -28.31 6.42 16.16
N TYR A 155 -27.35 6.20 15.25
CA TYR A 155 -27.41 6.79 13.91
C TYR A 155 -28.52 6.19 13.04
N SER A 156 -28.91 4.94 13.25
CA SER A 156 -30.04 4.33 12.53
C SER A 156 -31.40 4.77 13.10
N GLY A 157 -31.42 5.50 14.22
CA GLY A 157 -32.63 5.96 14.88
C GLY A 157 -33.45 6.93 14.01
N PRO A 158 -34.80 6.82 14.02
CA PRO A 158 -35.66 7.61 13.13
C PRO A 158 -35.56 9.12 13.40
N GLU A 159 -35.38 9.52 14.66
CA GLU A 159 -35.24 10.93 15.04
C GLU A 159 -33.95 11.55 14.49
N PHE A 160 -32.82 10.84 14.64
CA PHE A 160 -31.54 11.27 14.09
C PHE A 160 -31.62 11.37 12.56
N GLN A 161 -32.14 10.33 11.90
CA GLN A 161 -32.28 10.28 10.44
C GLN A 161 -33.22 11.37 9.89
N MET A 162 -34.25 11.77 10.64
CA MET A 162 -35.11 12.90 10.28
C MET A 162 -34.36 14.24 10.38
N LYS A 163 -33.61 14.47 11.46
CA LYS A 163 -32.80 15.69 11.64
C LYS A 163 -31.69 15.77 10.58
N LEU A 164 -31.01 14.66 10.33
CA LEU A 164 -29.97 14.53 9.30
C LEU A 164 -30.50 14.94 7.92
N ARG A 165 -31.63 14.35 7.48
CA ARG A 165 -32.28 14.70 6.21
C ARG A 165 -32.71 16.17 6.14
N THR A 166 -33.22 16.71 7.25
CA THR A 166 -33.62 18.14 7.33
C THR A 166 -32.43 19.07 7.12
N LEU A 167 -31.28 18.79 7.75
CA LEU A 167 -30.06 19.58 7.59
C LEU A 167 -29.48 19.49 6.18
N ILE A 168 -29.51 18.30 5.57
CA ILE A 168 -29.01 18.12 4.21
C ILE A 168 -29.88 18.86 3.18
N ARG A 169 -31.21 18.84 3.35
CA ARG A 169 -32.14 19.56 2.46
C ARG A 169 -31.92 21.07 2.45
N LYS A 170 -31.56 21.66 3.59
CA LYS A 170 -31.29 23.10 3.67
C LYS A 170 -30.12 23.50 2.76
N GLY A 171 -29.04 22.71 2.77
CA GLY A 171 -27.90 22.90 1.87
C GLY A 171 -26.54 22.81 2.56
N PRO A 172 -25.43 22.98 1.79
CA PRO A 172 -24.06 22.83 2.28
C PRO A 172 -23.67 23.85 3.36
N GLU A 173 -24.39 24.96 3.49
CA GLU A 173 -24.19 25.96 4.54
C GLU A 173 -24.47 25.41 5.96
N ASN A 174 -25.18 24.28 6.09
CA ASN A 174 -25.47 23.64 7.38
C ASN A 174 -24.44 22.56 7.77
N ARG A 175 -23.26 22.54 7.13
CA ARG A 175 -22.18 21.58 7.44
C ARG A 175 -21.77 21.59 8.91
N ASP A 176 -21.81 22.74 9.57
CA ASP A 176 -21.46 22.85 10.99
C ASP A 176 -22.58 22.32 11.90
N GLU A 177 -23.85 22.52 11.53
CA GLU A 177 -24.99 21.92 12.24
C GLU A 177 -24.98 20.39 12.10
N LEU A 178 -24.63 19.88 10.91
CA LEU A 178 -24.46 18.46 10.67
C LEU A 178 -23.36 17.85 11.54
N LYS A 179 -22.20 18.50 11.61
CA LYS A 179 -21.09 18.06 12.48
C LYS A 179 -21.51 18.06 13.95
N ARG A 180 -22.25 19.09 14.40
CA ARG A 180 -22.79 19.15 15.76
C ARG A 180 -23.74 17.97 16.03
N LEU A 181 -24.69 17.70 15.14
CA LEU A 181 -25.63 16.58 15.28
C LEU A 181 -24.90 15.23 15.46
N VAL A 182 -23.84 14.98 14.68
CA VAL A 182 -23.03 13.76 14.80
C VAL A 182 -22.25 13.73 16.12
N ARG A 183 -21.66 14.86 16.52
CA ARG A 183 -20.90 14.99 17.78
C ARG A 183 -21.78 14.80 19.01
N ASP A 184 -23.00 15.31 19.00
CA ASP A 184 -23.92 15.20 20.15
C ASP A 184 -24.20 13.73 20.47
N ILE A 185 -24.44 12.90 19.45
CA ILE A 185 -24.59 11.44 19.60
C ILE A 185 -23.30 10.80 20.12
N GLN A 186 -22.14 11.16 19.56
CA GLN A 186 -20.86 10.61 20.01
C GLN A 186 -20.61 10.93 21.49
N MET A 187 -20.76 12.19 21.89
CA MET A 187 -20.58 12.63 23.27
C MET A 187 -21.56 11.95 24.24
N ALA A 188 -22.78 11.63 23.81
CA ALA A 188 -23.75 10.89 24.62
C ALA A 188 -23.38 9.41 24.81
N VAL A 189 -22.74 8.78 23.81
CA VAL A 189 -22.37 7.36 23.83
C VAL A 189 -21.02 7.11 24.53
N LEU A 190 -20.05 7.98 24.31
CA LEU A 190 -18.65 7.81 24.74
C LEU A 190 -18.45 7.48 26.23
N PRO A 191 -19.13 8.14 27.20
CA PRO A 191 -18.98 7.85 28.63
C PRO A 191 -19.28 6.40 29.00
N ARG A 192 -20.19 5.72 28.27
CA ARG A 192 -20.53 4.31 28.51
C ARG A 192 -19.35 3.36 28.25
N TYR A 193 -18.37 3.82 27.48
CA TYR A 193 -17.21 3.05 27.05
C TYR A 193 -15.89 3.56 27.67
N GLY A 194 -15.97 4.50 28.62
CA GLY A 194 -14.80 5.03 29.33
C GLY A 194 -14.09 6.18 28.63
N PHE A 195 -14.73 6.81 27.64
CA PHE A 195 -14.22 8.02 27.00
C PHE A 195 -14.95 9.26 27.54
N PRO A 196 -14.28 10.41 27.69
CA PRO A 196 -14.96 11.63 28.13
C PRO A 196 -15.97 12.13 27.09
N ALA A 197 -17.08 12.73 27.53
CA ALA A 197 -18.06 13.40 26.67
C ALA A 197 -17.53 14.75 26.16
N SER A 198 -16.45 14.73 25.39
CA SER A 198 -15.77 15.92 24.86
C SER A 198 -15.15 15.65 23.50
N ASP A 199 -14.73 16.70 22.79
CA ASP A 199 -13.97 16.56 21.54
C ASP A 199 -12.67 15.75 21.76
N THR A 200 -12.03 15.89 22.92
CA THR A 200 -10.87 15.07 23.32
C THR A 200 -11.24 13.59 23.40
N GLY A 201 -12.41 13.25 23.95
CA GLY A 201 -12.87 11.86 24.02
C GLY A 201 -13.23 11.29 22.66
N ILE A 202 -13.76 12.10 21.74
CA ILE A 202 -13.99 11.70 20.35
C ILE A 202 -12.67 11.39 19.65
N ASN A 203 -11.64 12.22 19.86
CA ASN A 203 -10.32 11.98 19.28
C ASN A 203 -9.67 10.73 19.88
N ALA A 204 -9.72 10.57 21.21
CA ALA A 204 -9.23 9.36 21.88
C ALA A 204 -9.96 8.09 21.41
N MET A 205 -11.27 8.17 21.18
CA MET A 205 -12.04 7.08 20.57
C MET A 205 -11.50 6.74 19.17
N LYS A 206 -11.29 7.74 18.32
CA LYS A 206 -10.77 7.53 16.96
C LYS A 206 -9.39 6.89 16.98
N GLU A 207 -8.48 7.42 17.80
CA GLU A 207 -7.14 6.84 18.00
C GLU A 207 -7.22 5.39 18.48
N ALA A 208 -8.12 5.08 19.42
CA ALA A 208 -8.33 3.72 19.88
C ALA A 208 -8.84 2.79 18.77
N PHE A 209 -9.62 3.29 17.80
CA PHE A 209 -10.09 2.51 16.65
C PHE A 209 -9.03 2.31 15.56
N GLU A 210 -7.97 3.12 15.49
CA GLU A 210 -6.87 2.90 14.55
C GLU A 210 -6.20 1.54 14.79
N GLU A 211 -6.13 1.06 16.03
CA GLU A 211 -5.61 -0.29 16.34
C GLU A 211 -6.48 -1.41 15.73
N TRP A 212 -7.75 -1.13 15.43
CA TRP A 212 -8.74 -2.10 14.99
C TRP A 212 -9.07 -2.03 13.50
N HIS A 213 -8.38 -1.19 12.70
CA HIS A 213 -8.69 -1.05 11.27
C HIS A 213 -8.49 -2.34 10.45
N TRP A 214 -7.73 -3.30 10.99
CA TRP A 214 -7.53 -4.63 10.43
C TRP A 214 -8.62 -5.65 10.82
N ASP A 215 -9.39 -5.40 11.89
CA ASP A 215 -10.46 -6.30 12.32
C ASP A 215 -11.64 -6.18 11.36
N ASN A 216 -12.05 -7.32 10.78
CA ASN A 216 -13.09 -7.33 9.76
C ASN A 216 -14.46 -6.88 10.28
N GLU A 217 -14.80 -7.22 11.52
CA GLU A 217 -16.08 -6.92 12.13
C GLU A 217 -16.17 -5.42 12.44
N VAL A 218 -15.15 -4.88 13.11
CA VAL A 218 -15.03 -3.43 13.37
C VAL A 218 -15.04 -2.63 12.07
N ARG A 219 -14.30 -3.08 11.04
CA ARG A 219 -14.28 -2.41 9.73
C ARG A 219 -15.64 -2.44 9.03
N ASN A 220 -16.38 -3.55 9.11
CA ASN A 220 -17.71 -3.65 8.52
C ASN A 220 -18.71 -2.72 9.23
N LEU A 221 -18.63 -2.62 10.56
CA LEU A 221 -19.45 -1.70 11.35
C LEU A 221 -19.08 -0.23 11.08
N SER A 222 -17.79 0.12 10.96
CA SER A 222 -17.35 1.44 10.51
C SER A 222 -17.97 1.82 9.17
N ARG A 223 -17.97 0.89 8.20
CA ARG A 223 -18.59 1.10 6.88
C ARG A 223 -20.10 1.30 7.00
N ALA A 224 -20.79 0.47 7.80
CA ALA A 224 -22.22 0.61 8.01
C ALA A 224 -22.59 1.97 8.63
N ILE A 225 -21.78 2.47 9.58
CA ILE A 225 -21.95 3.82 10.16
C ILE A 225 -21.76 4.89 9.07
N GLU A 226 -20.71 4.80 8.26
CA GLU A 226 -20.45 5.74 7.17
C GLU A 226 -21.58 5.73 6.13
N GLU A 227 -22.11 4.55 5.80
CA GLU A 227 -23.28 4.39 4.93
C GLU A 227 -24.53 5.07 5.54
N GLN A 228 -24.81 4.89 6.84
CA GLN A 228 -25.94 5.57 7.48
C GLN A 228 -25.81 7.10 7.47
N LEU A 229 -24.59 7.62 7.53
CA LEU A 229 -24.32 9.06 7.45
C LEU A 229 -24.33 9.58 6.00
N THR A 230 -24.06 8.73 5.01
CA THR A 230 -23.89 9.12 3.59
C THR A 230 -25.12 8.84 2.72
N VAL A 231 -25.84 7.73 2.93
CA VAL A 231 -27.04 7.37 2.14
C VAL A 231 -28.08 8.48 2.22
N CYS A 232 -28.26 9.08 3.39
CA CYS A 232 -29.15 10.23 3.55
C CYS A 232 -28.70 11.49 2.81
N MET A 233 -27.40 11.62 2.48
CA MET A 233 -26.93 12.70 1.61
C MET A 233 -27.41 12.51 0.18
N ASN A 234 -27.34 11.28 -0.34
CA ASN A 234 -27.72 10.99 -1.72
C ASN A 234 -29.23 11.10 -1.95
N ASP A 235 -30.05 10.59 -1.03
CA ASP A 235 -31.52 10.66 -1.15
C ASP A 235 -32.02 12.11 -1.12
N ALA A 236 -31.47 12.94 -0.22
CA ALA A 236 -31.85 14.35 -0.13
C ALA A 236 -31.37 15.17 -1.34
N ILE A 237 -30.23 14.82 -1.95
CA ILE A 237 -29.76 15.44 -3.21
C ILE A 237 -30.66 15.03 -4.38
N ALA A 238 -31.07 13.76 -4.45
CA ALA A 238 -32.01 13.29 -5.47
C ALA A 238 -33.36 14.00 -5.39
N GLU A 239 -33.91 14.19 -4.17
CA GLU A 239 -35.12 14.98 -3.95
C GLU A 239 -34.95 16.45 -4.41
N ARG A 240 -33.82 17.08 -4.10
CA ARG A 240 -33.55 18.49 -4.48
C ARG A 240 -33.42 18.68 -5.99
N THR A 241 -32.88 17.70 -6.69
CA THR A 241 -32.67 17.76 -8.14
C THR A 241 -33.92 17.39 -8.95
N GLY A 242 -34.99 16.91 -8.30
CA GLY A 242 -36.23 16.52 -8.97
C GLY A 242 -36.08 15.30 -9.89
N ILE A 243 -34.95 14.60 -9.83
CA ILE A 243 -34.67 13.42 -10.65
C ILE A 243 -35.22 12.20 -9.90
N SER A 244 -36.51 11.94 -10.08
CA SER A 244 -37.22 10.80 -9.49
C SER A 244 -36.76 9.49 -10.12
N SER A 245 -35.95 8.69 -9.40
CA SER A 245 -35.52 7.35 -9.80
C SER A 245 -36.59 6.30 -9.45
N SER A 246 -37.70 6.28 -10.19
CA SER A 246 -38.68 5.19 -10.13
C SER A 246 -38.27 4.07 -11.08
N THR A 247 -37.55 3.05 -10.59
CA THR A 247 -37.51 1.70 -11.20
C THR A 247 -37.12 0.64 -10.17
N ALA A 248 -38.13 0.02 -9.54
CA ALA A 248 -37.98 -1.25 -8.84
C ALA A 248 -38.83 -2.30 -9.56
N ASN A 249 -38.18 -3.23 -10.27
CA ASN A 249 -38.85 -4.41 -10.83
C ASN A 249 -37.97 -5.64 -10.57
N CYS A 250 -38.48 -6.57 -9.78
CA CYS A 250 -37.76 -7.72 -9.23
C CYS A 250 -38.27 -8.99 -9.94
N LYS A 251 -37.39 -9.75 -10.61
CA LYS A 251 -37.69 -11.09 -11.17
C LYS A 251 -36.54 -12.06 -10.94
N GLU A 252 -36.74 -12.93 -9.96
CA GLU A 252 -36.72 -14.41 -9.99
C GLU A 252 -35.72 -15.13 -10.92
N LEU A 253 -34.78 -15.86 -10.31
CA LEU A 253 -33.78 -16.72 -10.94
C LEU A 253 -34.28 -18.17 -11.12
N GLN A 254 -34.04 -18.75 -12.29
CA GLN A 254 -34.01 -20.21 -12.53
C GLN A 254 -32.55 -20.69 -12.75
N THR A 255 -32.24 -21.85 -12.20
CA THR A 255 -30.95 -22.57 -12.30
C THR A 255 -30.95 -23.61 -13.42
N PRO A 256 -29.77 -23.94 -13.99
CA PRO A 256 -29.55 -25.30 -14.50
C PRO A 256 -28.18 -25.91 -14.12
N PRO A 257 -27.96 -27.21 -14.43
CA PRO A 257 -27.15 -28.10 -13.61
C PRO A 257 -25.73 -28.44 -14.13
N THR A 258 -25.06 -29.17 -13.27
CA THR A 258 -23.70 -29.71 -13.16
C THR A 258 -23.25 -30.70 -14.26
N SER A 259 -21.96 -30.66 -14.61
CA SER A 259 -21.11 -31.76 -15.15
C SER A 259 -19.63 -31.33 -15.04
N ALA A 260 -18.73 -31.94 -14.22
CA ALA A 260 -17.95 -33.19 -14.41
C ALA A 260 -17.19 -33.24 -15.76
N ALA A 261 -15.90 -33.60 -15.93
CA ALA A 261 -14.78 -34.07 -15.09
C ALA A 261 -13.47 -34.08 -15.96
N HIS A 262 -12.34 -34.55 -15.39
CA HIS A 262 -11.05 -34.97 -16.01
C HIS A 262 -10.00 -33.88 -16.32
N SER A 263 -8.67 -34.05 -16.20
CA SER A 263 -7.75 -35.05 -15.62
C SER A 263 -6.32 -34.41 -15.65
N SER A 264 -5.46 -34.82 -14.70
CA SER A 264 -4.01 -35.17 -14.77
C SER A 264 -3.14 -34.69 -15.97
N ALA A 265 -1.83 -34.40 -15.91
CA ALA A 265 -0.74 -34.73 -14.97
C ALA A 265 0.58 -33.96 -15.32
N SER A 266 1.49 -33.88 -14.34
CA SER A 266 2.97 -34.00 -14.40
C SER A 266 3.85 -33.01 -15.20
N SER A 267 4.86 -32.39 -14.53
CA SER A 267 6.28 -32.82 -14.60
C SER A 267 7.32 -31.80 -14.09
N ALA A 268 8.37 -32.37 -13.47
CA ALA A 268 9.81 -32.02 -13.53
C ALA A 268 10.40 -30.80 -12.76
N SER A 269 10.94 -31.16 -11.59
CA SER A 269 12.27 -30.87 -11.00
C SER A 269 13.29 -30.01 -11.77
N ALA A 270 13.88 -29.03 -11.08
CA ALA A 270 15.26 -28.57 -11.32
C ALA A 270 15.85 -27.92 -10.03
N GLN A 271 16.97 -28.49 -9.56
CA GLN A 271 17.80 -27.98 -8.46
C GLN A 271 18.99 -27.18 -9.02
N HIS A 272 19.25 -25.99 -8.49
CA HIS A 272 20.59 -25.39 -8.34
C HIS A 272 20.45 -24.15 -7.43
N GLN A 273 21.00 -24.15 -6.22
CA GLN A 273 22.40 -23.87 -5.85
C GLN A 273 22.85 -22.50 -6.33
N GLU A 274 22.87 -21.52 -5.41
CA GLU A 274 23.92 -20.49 -5.45
C GLU A 274 24.20 -19.86 -4.10
N ARG A 275 25.47 -19.51 -3.97
CA ARG A 275 26.28 -19.23 -2.80
C ARG A 275 26.74 -17.77 -2.91
N GLU A 276 26.68 -17.08 -1.77
CA GLU A 276 27.51 -15.94 -1.34
C GLU A 276 28.24 -15.08 -2.39
N ARG A 277 27.97 -13.76 -2.42
CA ARG A 277 29.04 -12.75 -2.58
C ARG A 277 28.68 -11.34 -2.09
N SER A 278 29.66 -10.76 -1.41
CA SER A 278 29.72 -9.42 -0.81
C SER A 278 30.62 -8.49 -1.64
N ASP A 279 30.34 -7.18 -1.53
CA ASP A 279 31.17 -5.99 -1.70
C ASP A 279 32.46 -6.07 -2.55
N SER A 280 32.31 -5.75 -3.84
CA SER A 280 33.36 -5.12 -4.66
C SER A 280 32.71 -4.55 -5.92
N TRP A 281 32.54 -3.22 -6.01
CA TRP A 281 32.11 -2.59 -7.27
C TRP A 281 33.27 -2.58 -8.25
N LYS A 282 33.39 -3.66 -9.03
CA LYS A 282 34.17 -3.71 -10.27
C LYS A 282 33.18 -3.72 -11.43
N PRO A 283 33.37 -2.90 -12.47
CA PRO A 283 32.57 -3.03 -13.68
C PRO A 283 32.89 -4.39 -14.32
N GLU A 284 31.99 -5.34 -14.16
CA GLU A 284 32.08 -6.66 -14.75
C GLU A 284 31.87 -6.53 -16.26
N VAL A 285 32.87 -6.94 -17.04
CA VAL A 285 32.88 -6.86 -18.50
C VAL A 285 31.80 -7.82 -19.02
N ALA A 286 30.69 -7.24 -19.45
CA ALA A 286 29.49 -7.97 -19.85
C ALA A 286 29.73 -8.80 -21.12
N VAL A 287 29.23 -10.04 -21.08
CA VAL A 287 29.12 -10.95 -22.21
C VAL A 287 28.26 -10.32 -23.31
N ALA A 288 28.78 -10.33 -24.53
CA ALA A 288 28.19 -9.73 -25.72
C ALA A 288 26.89 -10.45 -26.13
N GLY A 289 25.75 -9.82 -25.87
CA GLY A 289 24.45 -10.27 -26.35
C GLY A 289 23.42 -9.14 -26.23
N GLU A 290 23.16 -8.46 -27.35
CA GLU A 290 21.96 -7.65 -27.63
C GLU A 290 21.58 -6.53 -26.63
N ASP A 291 22.54 -5.70 -26.20
CA ASP A 291 22.24 -4.35 -25.74
C ASP A 291 23.08 -3.37 -26.57
N GLN A 292 22.66 -3.14 -27.82
CA GLN A 292 23.21 -2.05 -28.61
C GLN A 292 22.74 -0.75 -27.96
N SER A 293 23.57 -0.19 -27.09
CA SER A 293 23.37 1.16 -26.54
C SER A 293 23.27 2.14 -27.70
N ARG A 294 22.05 2.60 -27.97
CA ARG A 294 21.78 3.63 -28.97
C ARG A 294 22.55 4.88 -28.56
N ILE A 295 23.42 5.37 -29.45
CA ILE A 295 24.08 6.65 -29.28
C ILE A 295 22.99 7.73 -29.41
N ILE A 296 22.75 8.48 -28.33
CA ILE A 296 21.81 9.60 -28.34
C ILE A 296 22.53 10.88 -28.72
N SER A 297 21.84 11.78 -29.43
CA SER A 297 22.37 13.10 -29.77
C SER A 297 22.42 14.03 -28.54
N LYS A 298 23.13 15.16 -28.67
CA LYS A 298 23.14 16.20 -27.63
C LYS A 298 21.72 16.70 -27.33
N ALA A 299 20.93 16.97 -28.37
CA ALA A 299 19.57 17.46 -28.22
C ALA A 299 18.67 16.44 -27.49
N GLU A 300 18.78 15.16 -27.83
CA GLU A 300 18.08 14.09 -27.11
C GLU A 300 18.55 13.97 -25.65
N THR A 301 19.85 14.14 -25.38
CA THR A 301 20.41 14.15 -24.02
C THR A 301 19.82 15.27 -23.18
N VAL A 302 19.79 16.49 -23.71
CA VAL A 302 19.20 17.65 -23.02
C VAL A 302 17.70 17.42 -22.74
N GLN A 303 16.96 16.91 -23.73
CA GLN A 303 15.53 16.63 -23.58
C GLN A 303 15.27 15.54 -22.53
N LEU A 304 16.06 14.46 -22.54
CA LEU A 304 16.02 13.39 -21.55
C LEU A 304 16.24 13.93 -20.12
N LEU A 305 17.27 14.75 -19.93
CA LEU A 305 17.58 15.32 -18.61
C LEU A 305 16.50 16.30 -18.15
N ARG A 306 15.89 17.08 -19.06
CA ARG A 306 14.75 17.94 -18.72
C ARG A 306 13.53 17.14 -18.28
N GLU A 307 13.18 16.05 -18.96
CA GLU A 307 12.06 15.17 -18.55
C GLU A 307 12.31 14.50 -17.19
N LEU A 308 13.53 14.01 -16.95
CA LEU A 308 13.92 13.50 -15.63
C LEU A 308 13.80 14.57 -14.54
N LEU A 309 14.27 15.79 -14.81
CA LEU A 309 14.18 16.91 -13.88
C LEU A 309 12.70 17.21 -13.54
N VAL A 310 11.82 17.29 -14.53
CA VAL A 310 10.37 17.50 -14.31
C VAL A 310 9.78 16.39 -13.43
N GLY A 311 10.09 15.13 -13.71
CA GLY A 311 9.61 14.00 -12.92
C GLY A 311 10.07 14.04 -11.47
N PHE A 312 11.35 14.34 -11.25
CA PHE A 312 11.92 14.49 -9.90
C PHE A 312 11.44 15.76 -9.19
N SER A 313 11.11 16.82 -9.90
CA SER A 313 10.53 18.04 -9.33
C SER A 313 9.03 17.93 -9.00
N SER A 314 8.37 16.82 -9.35
CA SER A 314 6.95 16.65 -9.05
C SER A 314 6.66 16.68 -7.54
N THR A 315 5.52 17.28 -7.16
CA THR A 315 5.11 17.42 -5.75
C THR A 315 5.00 16.07 -5.05
N THR A 316 4.47 15.06 -5.74
CA THR A 316 4.37 13.70 -5.22
C THR A 316 5.75 13.06 -4.97
N PHE A 317 6.69 13.23 -5.90
CA PHE A 317 8.05 12.70 -5.73
C PHE A 317 8.76 13.39 -4.56
N GLN A 318 8.74 14.73 -4.52
CA GLN A 318 9.41 15.50 -3.48
C GLN A 318 8.81 15.25 -2.09
N TRP A 319 7.49 15.06 -1.98
CA TRP A 319 6.87 14.65 -0.73
C TRP A 319 7.39 13.28 -0.26
N LYS A 320 7.44 12.26 -1.13
CA LYS A 320 8.00 10.94 -0.79
C LYS A 320 9.48 11.02 -0.41
N MET A 321 10.27 11.81 -1.14
CA MET A 321 11.67 12.04 -0.83
C MET A 321 11.85 12.73 0.54
N SER A 322 10.96 13.66 0.90
CA SER A 322 10.97 14.31 2.22
C SER A 322 10.66 13.34 3.36
N LEU A 323 9.77 12.37 3.14
CA LEU A 323 9.48 11.33 4.13
C LEU A 323 10.70 10.45 4.37
N LEU A 324 11.40 10.04 3.30
CA LEU A 324 12.64 9.27 3.41
C LEU A 324 13.73 10.04 4.19
N LYS A 325 13.84 11.36 3.96
CA LYS A 325 14.81 12.22 4.68
C LYS A 325 14.52 12.36 6.17
N LYS A 326 13.24 12.33 6.59
CA LYS A 326 12.86 12.49 7.99
C LYS A 326 13.16 11.27 8.86
N GLY A 327 13.38 10.10 8.26
CA GLY A 327 13.58 8.84 8.98
C GLY A 327 15.01 8.56 9.47
N ILE A 328 16.01 9.35 9.08
CA ILE A 328 17.42 9.07 9.41
C ILE A 328 18.10 10.33 9.95
N PRO A 329 18.21 10.48 11.29
CA PRO A 329 19.01 11.53 11.89
C PRO A 329 20.50 11.18 11.82
N GLY A 330 21.26 11.99 11.07
CA GLY A 330 22.72 11.98 11.09
C GLY A 330 23.38 11.15 9.97
N GLU A 331 24.19 11.83 9.18
CA GLU A 331 25.18 11.30 8.23
C GLU A 331 24.67 10.55 6.99
N GLY A 332 24.57 11.32 5.89
CA GLY A 332 25.31 11.01 4.68
C GLY A 332 24.96 9.74 3.89
N PHE A 333 24.09 9.92 2.90
CA PHE A 333 24.12 9.22 1.61
C PHE A 333 23.94 7.70 1.59
N CYS A 334 22.89 7.21 2.25
CA CYS A 334 22.11 6.12 1.68
C CYS A 334 20.70 6.15 2.28
N LEU A 335 19.81 6.96 1.70
CA LEU A 335 18.40 6.88 2.05
C LEU A 335 17.89 5.55 1.47
N ASP A 336 17.71 4.55 2.32
CA ASP A 336 17.13 3.27 1.91
C ASP A 336 15.79 3.54 1.19
N GLY A 337 15.66 3.03 -0.04
CA GLY A 337 14.48 3.25 -0.89
C GLY A 337 14.53 4.50 -1.79
N SER A 338 15.48 5.43 -1.62
CA SER A 338 15.64 6.58 -2.54
C SER A 338 15.98 6.14 -3.96
N GLU A 339 16.75 5.05 -4.11
CA GLU A 339 17.06 4.45 -5.41
C GLU A 339 15.80 3.91 -6.10
N GLU A 340 14.94 3.17 -5.39
CA GLU A 340 13.69 2.64 -5.96
C GLU A 340 12.69 3.76 -6.30
N LEU A 341 12.65 4.82 -5.48
CA LEU A 341 11.87 6.01 -5.76
C LEU A 341 12.39 6.73 -7.02
N ALA A 342 13.71 6.89 -7.18
CA ALA A 342 14.29 7.47 -8.39
C ALA A 342 14.01 6.60 -9.63
N LEU A 343 14.14 5.28 -9.49
CA LEU A 343 13.83 4.30 -10.53
C LEU A 343 12.37 4.36 -10.97
N SER A 344 11.42 4.77 -10.13
CA SER A 344 10.02 4.88 -10.56
C SER A 344 9.83 5.95 -11.64
N VAL A 345 10.53 7.08 -11.53
CA VAL A 345 10.53 8.13 -12.57
C VAL A 345 11.33 7.67 -13.79
N GLN A 346 12.51 7.09 -13.58
CA GLN A 346 13.38 6.63 -14.67
C GLN A 346 12.72 5.50 -15.50
N ARG A 347 11.90 4.64 -14.88
CA ARG A 347 11.13 3.59 -15.59
C ARG A 347 10.19 4.14 -16.64
N GLU A 348 9.67 5.34 -16.43
CA GLU A 348 8.75 5.99 -17.37
C GLU A 348 9.51 6.75 -18.47
N VAL A 349 10.59 7.44 -18.10
CA VAL A 349 11.31 8.35 -19.00
C VAL A 349 12.33 7.62 -19.87
N LEU A 350 13.17 6.74 -19.30
CA LEU A 350 14.29 6.11 -20.01
C LEU A 350 13.91 5.34 -21.28
N PRO A 351 12.80 4.56 -21.31
CA PRO A 351 12.42 3.82 -22.51
C PRO A 351 12.16 4.70 -23.74
N ARG A 352 11.75 5.97 -23.54
CA ARG A 352 11.50 6.93 -24.63
C ARG A 352 12.77 7.30 -25.40
N TYR A 353 13.94 7.13 -24.77
CA TYR A 353 15.26 7.44 -25.34
C TYR A 353 16.07 6.17 -25.66
N GLY A 354 15.44 5.00 -25.61
CA GLY A 354 16.10 3.73 -25.90
C GLY A 354 16.91 3.14 -24.75
N PHE A 355 16.76 3.65 -23.53
CA PHE A 355 17.37 3.04 -22.33
C PHE A 355 16.35 2.21 -21.57
N LYS A 356 16.78 1.09 -21.00
CA LYS A 356 15.92 0.27 -20.13
C LYS A 356 15.61 1.04 -18.83
N GLY A 357 14.37 0.96 -18.35
CA GLY A 357 13.92 1.47 -17.04
C GLY A 357 14.48 0.69 -15.83
N THR A 358 15.75 0.32 -15.87
CA THR A 358 16.43 -0.54 -14.88
C THR A 358 17.72 0.12 -14.42
N ARG A 359 18.31 -0.35 -13.31
CA ARG A 359 19.60 0.13 -12.82
C ARG A 359 20.69 0.08 -13.91
N ARG A 360 20.73 -0.99 -14.70
CA ARG A 360 21.67 -1.13 -15.83
C ARG A 360 21.42 -0.09 -16.93
N GLY A 361 20.16 0.20 -17.24
CA GLY A 361 19.82 1.24 -18.21
C GLY A 361 20.12 2.65 -17.72
N VAL A 362 20.00 2.92 -16.41
CA VAL A 362 20.45 4.17 -15.79
C VAL A 362 21.97 4.33 -15.94
N VAL A 363 22.74 3.27 -15.70
CA VAL A 363 24.21 3.30 -15.91
C VAL A 363 24.54 3.56 -17.37
N ALA A 364 23.88 2.87 -18.32
CA ALA A 364 24.07 3.11 -19.75
C ALA A 364 23.74 4.55 -20.15
N MET A 365 22.65 5.10 -19.61
CA MET A 365 22.24 6.49 -19.81
C MET A 365 23.29 7.47 -19.27
N ILE A 366 23.82 7.27 -18.06
CA ILE A 366 24.88 8.12 -17.50
C ILE A 366 26.15 8.04 -18.35
N CYS A 367 26.53 6.84 -18.82
CA CYS A 367 27.67 6.66 -19.71
C CYS A 367 27.49 7.43 -21.03
N GLU A 368 26.33 7.39 -21.65
CA GLU A 368 26.06 8.14 -22.88
C GLU A 368 26.02 9.66 -22.63
N CYS A 369 25.39 10.13 -21.56
CA CYS A 369 25.40 11.54 -21.16
C CYS A 369 26.83 12.08 -20.94
N SER A 370 27.76 11.22 -20.51
CA SER A 370 29.15 11.62 -20.24
C SER A 370 29.91 12.13 -21.47
N ARG A 371 29.46 11.79 -22.69
CA ARG A 371 30.00 12.33 -23.95
C ARG A 371 29.84 13.85 -24.06
N TYR A 372 28.84 14.38 -23.36
CA TYR A 372 28.51 15.81 -23.30
C TYR A 372 28.90 16.43 -21.95
N ALA A 373 29.78 15.81 -21.17
CA ALA A 373 30.17 16.28 -19.83
C ALA A 373 30.88 17.65 -19.81
N ARG A 374 31.30 18.19 -20.96
CA ARG A 374 31.86 19.55 -21.10
C ARG A 374 30.82 20.60 -21.49
N ASP A 375 29.60 20.18 -21.80
CA ASP A 375 28.54 21.07 -22.20
C ASP A 375 27.85 21.68 -20.98
N GLN A 376 27.80 23.01 -20.91
CA GLN A 376 27.32 23.71 -19.73
C GLN A 376 25.85 23.38 -19.41
N GLU A 377 24.99 23.27 -20.42
CA GLU A 377 23.58 22.97 -20.22
C GLU A 377 23.36 21.57 -19.65
N VAL A 378 24.11 20.58 -20.13
CA VAL A 378 24.08 19.21 -19.61
C VAL A 378 24.57 19.17 -18.15
N ILE A 379 25.63 19.93 -17.83
CA ILE A 379 26.15 20.05 -16.46
C ILE A 379 25.08 20.62 -15.52
N ASP A 380 24.44 21.72 -15.92
CA ASP A 380 23.44 22.41 -15.11
C ASP A 380 22.21 21.53 -14.84
N LEU A 381 21.72 20.83 -15.87
CA LEU A 381 20.59 19.90 -15.72
C LEU A 381 20.91 18.73 -14.80
N HIS A 382 22.09 18.12 -14.93
CA HIS A 382 22.52 17.05 -14.04
C HIS A 382 22.66 17.54 -12.59
N ASN A 383 23.19 18.75 -12.39
CA ASN A 383 23.31 19.35 -11.07
C ASN A 383 21.95 19.60 -10.43
N ALA A 384 20.97 20.06 -11.22
CA ALA A 384 19.58 20.25 -10.78
C ALA A 384 18.91 18.91 -10.44
N ILE A 385 19.06 17.87 -11.27
CA ILE A 385 18.54 16.52 -10.98
C ILE A 385 19.12 15.99 -9.66
N ASN A 386 20.44 16.05 -9.51
CA ASN A 386 21.12 15.56 -8.32
C ASN A 386 20.66 16.31 -7.05
N GLU A 387 20.35 17.59 -7.17
CA GLU A 387 19.77 18.38 -6.08
C GLU A 387 18.36 17.93 -5.71
N GLN A 388 17.50 17.65 -6.69
CA GLN A 388 16.16 17.08 -6.45
C GLN A 388 16.23 15.69 -5.80
N LEU A 389 17.29 14.94 -6.06
CA LEU A 389 17.59 13.66 -5.42
C LEU A 389 18.23 13.81 -4.03
N GLY A 390 18.46 15.04 -3.56
CA GLY A 390 19.02 15.32 -2.25
C GLY A 390 20.54 15.16 -2.15
N MET A 391 21.27 15.16 -3.27
CA MET A 391 22.73 15.17 -3.24
C MET A 391 23.27 16.57 -2.93
N ASP A 392 24.14 16.65 -1.92
CA ASP A 392 24.92 17.85 -1.61
C ASP A 392 25.90 18.25 -2.74
N LEU A 393 26.42 19.47 -2.65
CA LEU A 393 27.35 20.03 -3.63
C LEU A 393 28.66 19.22 -3.72
N ALA A 394 29.17 18.70 -2.60
CA ALA A 394 30.43 17.96 -2.57
C ALA A 394 30.32 16.61 -3.30
N ALA A 395 29.19 15.91 -3.16
CA ALA A 395 28.89 14.67 -3.87
C ALA A 395 28.75 14.91 -5.37
N ARG A 396 28.07 15.99 -5.78
CA ARG A 396 27.97 16.40 -7.19
C ARG A 396 29.35 16.65 -7.80
N GLN A 397 30.23 17.35 -7.10
CA GLN A 397 31.61 17.58 -7.56
C GLN A 397 32.41 16.28 -7.69
N ARG A 398 32.30 15.35 -6.73
CA ARG A 398 32.95 14.03 -6.79
C ARG A 398 32.45 13.20 -7.98
N PHE A 399 31.15 13.25 -8.25
CA PHE A 399 30.54 12.55 -9.40
C PHE A 399 31.13 13.03 -10.72
N TRP A 400 31.17 14.34 -10.96
CA TRP A 400 31.76 14.90 -12.18
C TRP A 400 33.26 14.64 -12.31
N LYS A 401 34.00 14.72 -11.20
CA LYS A 401 35.43 14.36 -11.19
C LYS A 401 35.65 12.91 -11.62
N ARG A 402 34.80 11.98 -11.17
CA ARG A 402 34.88 10.56 -11.57
C ARG A 402 34.49 10.36 -13.03
N LEU A 403 33.44 11.01 -13.51
CA LEU A 403 33.03 10.95 -14.92
C LEU A 403 34.10 11.50 -15.86
N GLY A 404 34.68 12.67 -15.54
CA GLY A 404 35.76 13.26 -16.34
C GLY A 404 37.03 12.41 -16.40
N ASN A 405 37.32 11.67 -15.33
CA ASN A 405 38.43 10.71 -15.31
C ASN A 405 38.14 9.45 -16.15
N ALA A 406 36.88 9.03 -16.25
CA ALA A 406 36.48 7.88 -17.04
C ALA A 406 36.51 8.19 -18.54
N THR A 407 36.04 9.37 -18.95
CA THR A 407 36.04 9.80 -20.36
C THR A 407 37.43 10.10 -20.90
N SER A 408 38.39 10.51 -20.06
CA SER A 408 39.79 10.67 -20.50
C SER A 408 40.53 9.35 -20.75
N ARG A 409 39.94 8.20 -20.37
CA ARG A 409 40.55 6.87 -20.52
C ARG A 409 39.93 6.03 -21.64
N ALA A 410 38.78 6.45 -22.17
CA ALA A 410 38.13 5.87 -23.33
C ALA A 410 38.52 6.67 -24.57
#